data_AF-A0A3S4HPU1-F1
#
_entry.id   AF-A0A3S4HPU1-F1
#
_cell.length_a   1.000
_cell.length_b   1.000
_cell.length_c   1.000
_cell.angle_alpha   90.00
_cell.angle_beta   90.00
_cell.angle_gamma   90.00
#
_symmetry.space_group_name_H-M   'P 1'
#
loop_
_entity.id
_entity.type
_entity.pdbx_description
1 polymer ?
#
loop_
_entity_poly.entity_id
_entity_poly.type
_entity_poly.pdbx_seq_one_letter_code
_entity_poly.pdbx_strand_id
1 'polypeptide(L)'
;MSLTELFNRHEFLARHIGPSDAERAEMLAAVGAPSIDALVDQTLPADIRLNRRLDLPSPQPEAEALAALKAVASKNVVNKSFIGLGYYPVLTPTVILRNVLENPGWYTAYTPYQAEIAQGRLEALLNFQQMVIDLTGLEMANASLLDEATAAAEAMAMAGACPSPSPPASSSTAACCRRRWT
;
A
#
# COMPACT_ATOMS: atom_id res chain seq x y z
N MET A 1 -16.99 15.34 36.23
CA MET A 1 -16.67 15.61 34.83
C MET A 1 -15.57 16.66 34.81
N SER A 2 -14.35 16.24 34.51
CA SER A 2 -13.17 17.13 34.50
C SER A 2 -13.10 17.91 33.19
N LEU A 3 -12.41 19.06 33.18
CA LEU A 3 -12.22 19.87 31.96
C LEU A 3 -11.52 19.05 30.85
N THR A 4 -10.67 18.10 31.23
CA THR A 4 -9.91 17.22 30.32
C THR A 4 -10.79 16.18 29.65
N GLU A 5 -11.81 15.65 30.35
CA GLU A 5 -12.79 14.72 29.79
C GLU A 5 -13.68 15.39 28.73
N LEU A 6 -13.97 16.69 28.88
CA LEU A 6 -14.76 17.48 27.93
C LEU A 6 -14.07 17.63 26.56
N PHE A 7 -12.74 17.70 26.52
CA PHE A 7 -11.99 17.88 25.27
C PHE A 7 -11.68 16.58 24.53
N ASN A 8 -11.84 15.41 25.18
CA ASN A 8 -11.61 14.07 24.62
C ASN A 8 -10.47 13.99 23.57
N ARG A 9 -9.26 14.45 23.92
CA ARG A 9 -8.12 14.51 22.97
C ARG A 9 -7.69 13.15 22.40
N HIS A 10 -8.19 12.05 22.99
CA HIS A 10 -7.91 10.67 22.62
C HIS A 10 -9.02 10.02 21.77
N GLU A 11 -10.01 10.79 21.30
CA GLU A 11 -11.17 10.28 20.58
C GLU A 11 -10.83 9.29 19.45
N PHE A 12 -9.78 9.54 18.68
CA PHE A 12 -9.37 8.68 17.57
C PHE A 12 -9.00 7.25 18.02
N LEU A 13 -8.47 7.07 19.23
CA LEU A 13 -8.08 5.76 19.74
C LEU A 13 -9.29 4.81 19.81
N ALA A 14 -10.44 5.31 20.25
CA ALA A 14 -11.66 4.50 20.35
C ALA A 14 -12.28 4.17 18.99
N ARG A 15 -11.97 4.93 17.93
CA ARG A 15 -12.41 4.62 16.54
C ARG A 15 -11.46 3.65 15.85
N HIS A 16 -10.18 3.68 16.21
CA HIS A 16 -9.14 2.86 15.60
C HIS A 16 -8.99 1.48 16.26
N ILE A 17 -9.09 1.42 17.59
CA ILE A 17 -9.00 0.18 18.36
C ILE A 17 -10.40 -0.44 18.43
N GLY A 18 -10.57 -1.60 17.82
CA GLY A 18 -11.86 -2.30 17.78
C GLY A 18 -12.34 -2.83 19.15
N PRO A 19 -11.52 -3.60 19.90
CA PRO A 19 -11.97 -4.20 21.16
C PRO A 19 -12.27 -3.17 22.24
N SER A 20 -13.48 -3.26 22.78
CA SER A 20 -13.93 -2.55 23.98
C SER A 20 -13.23 -3.06 25.25
N ASP A 21 -13.43 -2.35 26.36
CA ASP A 21 -12.87 -2.75 27.66
C ASP A 21 -13.39 -4.11 28.13
N ALA A 22 -14.66 -4.43 27.84
CA ALA A 22 -15.26 -5.72 28.18
C ALA A 22 -14.69 -6.86 27.32
N GLU A 23 -14.62 -6.67 26.00
CA GLU A 23 -14.02 -7.65 25.08
C GLU A 23 -12.54 -7.89 25.41
N ARG A 24 -11.81 -6.83 25.78
CA ARG A 24 -10.42 -6.95 26.21
C ARG A 24 -10.28 -7.80 27.48
N ALA A 25 -11.19 -7.66 28.44
CA ALA A 25 -11.18 -8.48 29.65
C ALA A 25 -11.46 -9.96 29.33
N GLU A 26 -12.42 -10.24 28.44
CA GLU A 26 -12.72 -11.60 27.97
C GLU A 26 -11.53 -12.23 27.23
N MET A 27 -10.89 -11.48 26.32
CA MET A 27 -9.70 -11.92 25.61
C MET A 27 -8.52 -12.20 26.55
N LEU A 28 -8.30 -11.33 27.54
CA LEU A 28 -7.25 -11.50 28.56
C LEU A 28 -7.48 -12.77 29.40
N ALA A 29 -8.73 -13.04 29.79
CA ALA A 29 -9.09 -14.26 30.49
C ALA A 29 -8.85 -15.51 29.63
N ALA A 30 -9.16 -15.46 28.33
CA ALA A 30 -8.94 -16.58 27.41
C ALA A 30 -7.46 -16.92 27.22
N VAL A 31 -6.57 -15.93 27.22
CA VAL A 31 -5.11 -16.14 27.12
C VAL A 31 -4.43 -16.33 28.49
N GLY A 32 -5.18 -16.21 29.59
CA GLY A 32 -4.66 -16.39 30.95
C GLY A 32 -3.77 -15.25 31.47
N ALA A 33 -3.87 -14.05 30.89
CA ALA A 33 -3.09 -12.89 31.30
C ALA A 33 -3.91 -11.94 32.20
N PRO A 34 -3.37 -11.43 33.31
CA PRO A 34 -4.11 -10.57 34.23
C PRO A 34 -4.27 -9.12 33.73
N SER A 35 -3.43 -8.68 32.78
CA SER A 35 -3.48 -7.36 32.16
C SER A 35 -2.75 -7.35 30.83
N ILE A 36 -2.94 -6.29 30.03
CA ILE A 36 -2.17 -6.06 28.81
C ILE A 36 -0.68 -5.91 29.12
N ASP A 37 -0.33 -5.19 30.19
CA ASP A 37 1.07 -5.03 30.60
C ASP A 37 1.71 -6.39 30.91
N ALA A 38 1.02 -7.25 31.66
CA ALA A 38 1.51 -8.59 31.97
C ALA A 38 1.65 -9.47 30.72
N LEU A 39 0.73 -9.36 29.76
CA LEU A 39 0.82 -10.07 28.48
C LEU A 39 2.04 -9.60 27.67
N VAL A 40 2.29 -8.29 27.64
CA VAL A 40 3.46 -7.69 26.98
C VAL A 40 4.76 -8.18 27.64
N ASP A 41 4.82 -8.19 28.97
CA ASP A 41 5.98 -8.65 29.74
C ASP A 41 6.31 -10.13 29.49
N GLN A 42 5.29 -10.97 29.27
CA GLN A 42 5.45 -12.39 28.95
C GLN A 42 5.86 -12.63 27.50
N THR A 43 5.52 -11.71 26.58
CA THR A 43 5.73 -11.89 25.14
C THR A 43 7.04 -11.28 24.66
N LEU A 44 7.43 -10.13 25.19
CA LEU A 44 8.60 -9.38 24.75
C LEU A 44 9.78 -9.59 25.71
N PRO A 45 10.93 -10.08 25.21
CA PRO A 45 12.16 -10.09 26.00
C PRO A 45 12.53 -8.70 26.53
N ALA A 46 12.92 -8.62 27.80
CA ALA A 46 13.17 -7.35 28.49
C ALA A 46 14.40 -6.59 27.97
N ASP A 47 15.35 -7.29 27.34
CA ASP A 47 16.58 -6.74 26.78
C ASP A 47 16.35 -5.89 25.52
N ILE A 48 15.30 -6.20 24.74
CA ILE A 48 14.91 -5.42 23.56
C ILE A 48 13.74 -4.45 23.80
N ARG A 49 13.14 -4.47 25.00
CA ARG A 49 11.99 -3.62 25.33
C ARG A 49 12.42 -2.17 25.52
N LEU A 50 11.68 -1.25 24.91
CA LEU A 50 11.89 0.18 25.12
C LEU A 50 11.46 0.59 26.54
N ASN A 51 12.43 0.94 27.38
CA ASN A 51 12.22 1.31 28.79
C ASN A 51 11.81 2.79 29.00
N ARG A 52 11.26 3.42 27.97
CA ARG A 52 10.76 4.80 28.02
C ARG A 52 9.52 4.93 27.13
N ARG A 53 8.72 5.96 27.41
CA ARG A 53 7.65 6.36 26.49
C ARG A 53 8.26 6.90 25.19
N LEU A 54 7.53 6.74 24.10
CA LEU A 54 7.87 7.38 22.83
C LEU A 54 7.84 8.90 23.04
N ASP A 55 8.87 9.57 22.53
CA ASP A 55 8.97 11.03 22.55
C ASP A 55 8.21 11.58 21.34
N LEU A 56 6.88 11.67 21.50
CA LEU A 56 5.95 12.12 20.46
C LEU A 56 5.08 13.26 20.99
N PRO A 57 4.62 14.18 20.11
CA PRO A 57 3.65 15.18 20.49
C PRO A 57 2.39 14.57 21.11
N SER A 58 1.73 15.32 22.00
CA SER A 58 0.46 14.90 22.56
C SER A 58 -0.58 14.65 21.47
N PRO A 59 -1.48 13.66 21.67
CA PRO A 59 -2.49 13.33 20.68
C PRO A 59 -3.42 14.50 20.38
N GLN A 60 -3.86 14.55 19.13
CA GLN A 60 -4.76 15.56 18.60
C GLN A 60 -6.04 14.91 18.10
N PRO A 61 -7.21 15.53 18.34
CA PRO A 61 -8.44 15.17 17.65
C PRO A 61 -8.28 15.21 16.12
N GLU A 62 -9.07 14.42 15.41
CA GLU A 62 -8.99 14.28 13.95
C GLU A 62 -9.12 15.64 13.22
N ALA A 63 -10.05 16.49 13.65
CA ALA A 63 -10.26 17.81 13.06
C ALA A 63 -9.05 18.75 13.26
N GLU A 64 -8.40 18.71 14.44
CA GLU A 64 -7.18 19.48 14.72
C GLU A 64 -6.01 18.98 13.87
N ALA A 65 -5.85 17.66 13.76
CA ALA A 65 -4.79 17.04 12.96
C ALA A 65 -4.93 17.38 11.47
N LEU A 66 -6.16 17.33 10.92
CA LEU A 66 -6.44 17.73 9.55
C LEU A 66 -6.17 19.22 9.32
N ALA A 67 -6.54 20.09 10.26
CA ALA A 67 -6.25 21.53 10.17
C ALA A 67 -4.74 21.81 10.19
N ALA A 68 -4.00 21.12 11.07
CA ALA A 68 -2.55 21.22 11.15
C ALA A 68 -1.89 20.75 9.85
N LEU A 69 -2.30 19.60 9.30
CA LEU A 69 -1.78 19.09 8.03
C LEU A 69 -2.09 20.03 6.86
N LYS A 70 -3.29 20.62 6.84
CA LYS A 70 -3.67 21.63 5.84
C LYS A 70 -2.82 22.89 5.92
N ALA A 71 -2.43 23.32 7.12
CA ALA A 71 -1.52 24.46 7.33
C ALA A 71 -0.08 24.16 6.89
N VAL A 72 0.35 22.89 6.92
CA VAL A 72 1.62 22.48 6.32
C VAL A 72 1.50 22.45 4.80
N ALA A 73 0.44 21.83 4.27
CA ALA A 73 0.19 21.71 2.83
C ALA A 73 0.04 23.07 2.14
N SER A 74 -0.49 24.10 2.81
CA SER A 74 -0.64 25.45 2.26
C SER A 74 0.70 26.18 2.02
N LYS A 75 1.81 25.66 2.55
CA LYS A 75 3.17 26.17 2.26
C LYS A 75 3.67 25.73 0.88
N ASN A 76 3.05 24.70 0.27
CA ASN A 76 3.44 24.22 -1.05
C ASN A 76 2.94 25.18 -2.14
N VAL A 77 3.80 25.47 -3.12
CA VAL A 77 3.45 26.30 -4.28
C VAL A 77 3.17 25.39 -5.48
N VAL A 78 1.91 25.37 -5.92
CA VAL A 78 1.49 24.57 -7.09
C VAL A 78 1.71 25.39 -8.36
N ASN A 79 2.80 25.08 -9.07
CA ASN A 79 3.14 25.72 -10.34
C ASN A 79 2.68 24.91 -11.55
N LYS A 80 2.58 25.58 -12.70
CA LYS A 80 2.51 24.89 -13.99
C LYS A 80 3.90 24.35 -14.33
N SER A 81 4.14 23.09 -13.99
CA SER A 81 5.43 22.44 -14.19
C SER A 81 5.55 21.86 -15.60
N PHE A 82 6.54 22.33 -16.35
CA PHE A 82 6.92 21.80 -17.67
C PHE A 82 8.34 21.19 -17.65
N ILE A 83 8.76 20.68 -16.49
CA ILE A 83 10.09 20.08 -16.29
C ILE A 83 10.23 18.78 -17.10
N GLY A 84 9.14 18.00 -17.21
CA GLY A 84 9.15 16.69 -17.85
C GLY A 84 9.82 15.63 -16.97
N LEU A 85 10.77 14.89 -17.54
CA LEU A 85 11.54 13.84 -16.84
C LEU A 85 10.66 12.72 -16.25
N GLY A 86 9.68 12.24 -17.02
CA GLY A 86 8.83 11.10 -16.66
C GLY A 86 7.56 11.46 -15.89
N TYR A 87 7.42 12.71 -15.41
CA TYR A 87 6.21 13.17 -14.72
C TYR A 87 5.53 14.29 -15.49
N TYR A 88 4.28 14.05 -15.89
CA TYR A 88 3.49 14.97 -16.68
C TYR A 88 2.12 15.20 -16.01
N PRO A 89 1.62 16.45 -15.94
CA PRO A 89 0.31 16.72 -15.36
C PRO A 89 -0.80 16.11 -16.22
N VAL A 90 -1.72 15.39 -15.58
CA VAL A 90 -2.88 14.77 -16.21
C VAL A 90 -4.17 15.20 -15.53
N LEU A 91 -5.26 15.21 -16.29
CA LEU A 91 -6.60 15.43 -15.75
C LEU A 91 -7.19 14.07 -15.34
N THR A 92 -7.19 13.75 -14.05
CA THR A 92 -7.87 12.56 -13.55
C THR A 92 -9.38 12.75 -13.65
N PRO A 93 -10.11 11.88 -14.38
CA PRO A 93 -11.56 11.99 -14.47
C PRO A 93 -12.21 11.95 -13.08
N THR A 94 -13.10 12.90 -12.80
CA THR A 94 -13.70 13.07 -11.46
C THR A 94 -14.49 11.84 -11.00
N VAL A 95 -15.07 11.09 -11.95
CA VAL A 95 -15.74 9.82 -11.68
C VAL A 95 -14.79 8.74 -11.15
N ILE A 96 -13.53 8.72 -11.62
CA ILE A 96 -12.51 7.78 -11.13
C ILE A 96 -11.98 8.25 -9.78
N LEU A 97 -11.69 9.55 -9.63
CA LEU A 97 -11.22 10.13 -8.37
C LEU A 97 -12.18 9.77 -7.21
N ARG A 98 -13.47 10.06 -7.39
CA ARG A 98 -14.48 9.86 -6.34
C ARG A 98 -14.83 8.40 -6.08
N ASN A 99 -14.97 7.58 -7.13
CA ASN A 99 -15.52 6.23 -6.98
C ASN A 99 -14.45 5.13 -6.84
N VAL A 100 -13.18 5.44 -7.12
CA VAL A 100 -12.05 4.51 -6.99
C VAL A 100 -11.07 5.01 -5.95
N LEU A 101 -10.43 6.17 -6.15
CA LEU A 101 -9.34 6.61 -5.27
C LEU A 101 -9.82 7.02 -3.87
N GLU A 102 -10.98 7.68 -3.78
CA GLU A 102 -11.58 8.11 -2.51
C GLU A 102 -12.50 7.06 -1.88
N ASN A 103 -12.66 5.88 -2.52
CA ASN A 103 -13.60 4.85 -2.09
C ASN A 103 -12.89 3.69 -1.35
N PRO A 104 -13.18 3.46 -0.05
CA PRO A 104 -12.54 2.39 0.72
C PRO A 104 -12.79 0.99 0.15
N GLY A 105 -13.88 0.77 -0.60
CA GLY A 105 -14.13 -0.52 -1.26
C GLY A 105 -13.05 -0.93 -2.27
N TRP A 106 -12.29 0.04 -2.79
CA TRP A 106 -11.21 -0.20 -3.75
C TRP A 106 -9.81 -0.27 -3.11
N TYR A 107 -9.53 0.53 -2.07
CA TYR A 107 -8.17 0.64 -1.51
C TYR A 107 -7.93 -0.12 -0.19
N THR A 108 -8.97 -0.66 0.45
CA THR A 108 -8.79 -1.40 1.73
C THR A 108 -8.47 -2.88 1.55
N ALA A 109 -8.87 -3.48 0.43
CA ALA A 109 -8.54 -4.87 0.12
C ALA A 109 -7.04 -5.01 -0.25
N TYR A 110 -6.43 -6.13 0.15
CA TYR A 110 -5.04 -6.44 -0.20
C TYR A 110 -4.93 -7.30 -1.47
N THR A 111 -3.74 -7.85 -1.72
CA THR A 111 -3.43 -8.74 -2.84
C THR A 111 -4.53 -9.78 -3.06
N PRO A 112 -4.99 -9.99 -4.30
CA PRO A 112 -6.05 -10.94 -4.64
C PRO A 112 -5.61 -12.41 -4.53
N TYR A 113 -5.26 -12.87 -3.33
CA TYR A 113 -4.93 -14.27 -3.07
C TYR A 113 -6.15 -15.19 -3.22
N GLN A 114 -7.35 -14.68 -2.89
CA GLN A 114 -8.64 -15.36 -3.07
C GLN A 114 -9.33 -14.78 -4.30
N ALA A 115 -9.20 -15.46 -5.44
CA ALA A 115 -9.63 -14.92 -6.72
C ALA A 115 -11.15 -14.73 -6.80
N GLU A 116 -11.93 -15.62 -6.19
CA GLU A 116 -13.39 -15.68 -6.27
C GLU A 116 -14.06 -14.43 -5.69
N ILE A 117 -13.47 -13.85 -4.64
CA ILE A 117 -13.96 -12.62 -3.98
C ILE A 117 -13.21 -11.36 -4.46
N ALA A 118 -12.41 -11.49 -5.52
CA ALA A 118 -11.54 -10.44 -6.02
C ALA A 118 -11.73 -10.10 -7.50
N GLN A 119 -12.74 -10.69 -8.15
CA GLN A 119 -12.95 -10.59 -9.60
C GLN A 119 -12.97 -9.14 -10.12
N GLY A 120 -13.61 -8.20 -9.41
CA GLY A 120 -13.68 -6.81 -9.86
C GLY A 120 -12.32 -6.12 -10.03
N ARG A 121 -11.37 -6.32 -9.09
CA ARG A 121 -10.01 -5.75 -9.24
C ARG A 121 -9.14 -6.56 -10.19
N LEU A 122 -9.33 -7.88 -10.24
CA LEU A 122 -8.62 -8.73 -11.21
C LEU A 122 -8.97 -8.37 -12.64
N GLU A 123 -10.25 -8.09 -12.92
CA GLU A 123 -10.70 -7.60 -14.22
C GLU A 123 -10.07 -6.25 -14.56
N ALA A 124 -10.03 -5.30 -13.62
CA ALA A 124 -9.36 -4.02 -13.82
C ALA A 124 -7.85 -4.18 -14.10
N LEU A 125 -7.17 -5.11 -13.45
CA LEU A 125 -5.76 -5.44 -13.72
C LEU A 125 -5.57 -6.11 -15.08
N LEU A 126 -6.52 -6.96 -15.51
CA LEU A 126 -6.49 -7.54 -16.85
C LEU A 126 -6.68 -6.47 -17.93
N ASN A 127 -7.58 -5.51 -17.69
CA ASN A 127 -7.75 -4.34 -18.56
C ASN A 127 -6.46 -3.50 -18.64
N PHE A 128 -5.75 -3.34 -17.52
CA PHE A 128 -4.44 -2.69 -17.50
C PHE A 128 -3.41 -3.45 -18.36
N GLN A 129 -3.33 -4.78 -18.22
CA GLN A 129 -2.44 -5.61 -19.04
C GLN A 129 -2.77 -5.49 -20.53
N GLN A 130 -4.05 -5.59 -20.89
CA GLN A 130 -4.49 -5.48 -22.27
C GLN A 130 -4.17 -4.10 -22.86
N MET A 131 -4.43 -3.02 -22.12
CA MET A 131 -4.06 -1.66 -22.53
C MET A 131 -2.56 -1.54 -22.80
N VAL A 132 -1.70 -2.09 -21.96
CA VAL A 132 -0.24 -2.07 -22.17
C VAL A 132 0.15 -2.89 -23.39
N ILE A 133 -0.45 -4.07 -23.58
CA ILE A 133 -0.24 -4.92 -24.76
C ILE A 133 -0.61 -4.17 -26.05
N ASP A 134 -1.80 -3.57 -26.09
CA ASP A 134 -2.30 -2.86 -27.28
C ASP A 134 -1.42 -1.64 -27.62
N LEU A 135 -0.94 -0.90 -26.61
CA LEU A 135 -0.09 0.28 -26.82
C LEU A 135 1.35 -0.06 -27.18
N THR A 136 1.91 -1.15 -26.67
CA THR A 136 3.32 -1.54 -26.91
C THR A 136 3.48 -2.50 -28.08
N GLY A 137 2.44 -3.23 -28.46
CA GLY A 137 2.49 -4.29 -29.46
C GLY A 137 3.23 -5.56 -29.00
N LEU A 138 3.53 -5.69 -27.70
CA LEU A 138 4.18 -6.87 -27.13
C LEU A 138 3.17 -7.97 -26.76
N GLU A 139 3.62 -9.21 -26.71
CA GLU A 139 2.73 -10.38 -26.51
C GLU A 139 2.13 -10.47 -25.10
N MET A 140 2.80 -9.91 -24.08
CA MET A 140 2.42 -10.03 -22.68
C MET A 140 2.82 -8.80 -21.87
N ALA A 141 2.02 -8.47 -20.85
CA ALA A 141 2.32 -7.46 -19.85
C ALA A 141 1.99 -8.00 -18.44
N ASN A 142 2.68 -7.48 -17.43
CA ASN A 142 2.40 -7.79 -16.04
C ASN A 142 1.38 -6.81 -15.43
N ALA A 143 1.00 -7.03 -14.17
CA ALA A 143 0.03 -6.21 -13.44
C ALA A 143 0.70 -5.04 -12.68
N SER A 144 1.61 -4.30 -13.33
CA SER A 144 2.44 -3.17 -12.83
C SER A 144 3.77 -3.51 -12.14
N LEU A 145 4.63 -2.49 -12.01
CA LEU A 145 5.86 -2.43 -11.22
C LEU A 145 5.88 -1.10 -10.43
N LEU A 146 6.92 -0.85 -9.64
CA LEU A 146 6.99 0.30 -8.73
C LEU A 146 7.09 1.65 -9.46
N ASP A 147 8.04 1.78 -10.39
CA ASP A 147 8.26 2.98 -11.20
C ASP A 147 9.02 2.64 -12.51
N GLU A 148 9.23 3.64 -13.36
CA GLU A 148 9.90 3.48 -14.67
C GLU A 148 11.37 3.01 -14.53
N ALA A 149 12.13 3.59 -13.60
CA ALA A 149 13.55 3.30 -13.45
C ALA A 149 13.78 1.86 -12.95
N THR A 150 12.99 1.43 -11.97
CA THR A 150 13.01 0.06 -11.46
C THR A 150 12.49 -0.93 -12.50
N ALA A 151 11.49 -0.56 -13.30
CA ALA A 151 11.05 -1.39 -14.43
C ALA A 151 12.15 -1.59 -15.48
N ALA A 152 12.92 -0.55 -15.80
CA ALA A 152 14.06 -0.66 -16.69
C ALA A 152 15.18 -1.55 -16.10
N ALA A 153 15.43 -1.46 -14.79
CA ALA A 153 16.38 -2.32 -14.10
C ALA A 153 15.95 -3.80 -14.12
N GLU A 154 14.66 -4.09 -13.91
CA GLU A 154 14.11 -5.46 -14.03
C GLU A 154 14.21 -5.99 -15.46
N ALA A 155 14.00 -5.13 -16.47
CA ALA A 155 14.22 -5.50 -17.86
C ALA A 155 15.69 -5.88 -18.13
N MET A 156 16.65 -5.12 -17.57
CA MET A 156 18.08 -5.47 -17.65
C MET A 156 18.38 -6.81 -16.95
N ALA A 157 17.81 -7.04 -15.77
CA ALA A 157 17.96 -8.29 -15.03
C ALA A 157 17.39 -9.48 -15.82
N MET A 158 16.22 -9.31 -16.42
CA MET A 158 15.58 -10.32 -17.27
C MET A 158 16.43 -10.62 -18.52
N ALA A 159 16.96 -9.59 -19.18
CA ALA A 159 17.83 -9.75 -20.34
C ALA A 159 19.15 -10.45 -19.97
N GLY A 160 19.75 -10.12 -18.82
CA GLY A 160 20.97 -10.74 -18.33
C GLY A 160 20.78 -12.19 -17.86
N ALA A 161 19.59 -12.54 -17.39
CA ALA A 161 19.23 -13.91 -17.04
C ALA A 161 18.90 -14.79 -18.26
N CYS A 162 18.58 -14.17 -19.40
CA CYS A 162 18.34 -14.89 -20.64
C CYS A 162 19.68 -15.39 -21.23
N PRO A 163 19.84 -16.69 -21.53
CA PRO A 163 21.07 -17.19 -22.14
C PRO A 163 21.32 -16.49 -23.48
N SER A 164 22.56 -16.07 -23.74
CA SER A 164 22.93 -15.55 -25.06
C SER A 164 22.63 -16.59 -26.13
N PRO A 165 22.08 -16.19 -27.31
CA PRO A 165 21.83 -17.14 -28.38
C PRO A 165 23.14 -17.85 -28.76
N SER A 166 23.13 -19.18 -28.75
CA SER A 166 24.14 -19.96 -29.45
C SER A 166 24.10 -19.61 -30.94
N PRO A 167 25.24 -19.68 -31.67
CA PRO A 167 25.28 -19.30 -33.08
C PRO A 167 24.24 -20.10 -33.88
N PRO A 168 23.63 -19.51 -34.92
CA PRO A 168 22.36 -19.97 -35.45
C PRO A 168 22.51 -21.31 -36.18
N ALA A 169 21.87 -22.36 -35.65
CA ALA A 169 21.34 -23.43 -36.48
C ALA A 169 19.84 -23.13 -36.69
N SER A 170 19.52 -22.56 -37.86
CA SER A 170 18.17 -22.39 -38.42
C SER A 170 17.08 -21.74 -37.53
N SER A 171 16.78 -20.47 -37.83
CA SER A 171 15.46 -19.81 -37.74
C SER A 171 14.46 -20.32 -36.69
N SER A 172 14.49 -19.79 -35.46
CA SER A 172 13.29 -19.40 -34.70
C SER A 172 13.66 -18.75 -33.35
N THR A 173 13.91 -17.45 -33.36
CA THR A 173 14.21 -16.65 -32.15
C THR A 173 13.03 -16.57 -31.17
N ALA A 174 11.82 -16.98 -31.58
CA ALA A 174 10.60 -16.97 -30.75
C ALA A 174 10.51 -18.12 -29.72
N ALA A 175 11.46 -19.06 -29.70
CA ALA A 175 11.32 -20.29 -28.90
C ALA A 175 11.76 -20.16 -27.43
N CYS A 176 12.53 -19.13 -27.06
CA CYS A 176 13.16 -19.08 -25.73
C CYS A 176 12.18 -18.65 -24.61
N CYS A 177 11.27 -17.70 -24.87
CA CYS A 177 10.27 -17.27 -23.88
C CYS A 177 9.25 -18.36 -23.53
N ARG A 178 9.02 -19.35 -24.40
CA ARG A 178 8.03 -20.43 -24.15
C ARG A 178 8.49 -21.49 -23.15
N ARG A 179 9.79 -21.66 -22.90
CA ARG A 179 10.30 -22.82 -22.14
C ARG A 179 10.27 -22.69 -20.62
N ARG A 180 9.79 -21.57 -20.07
CA ARG A 180 9.77 -21.36 -18.61
C ARG A 180 8.37 -21.20 -18.01
N TRP A 181 7.32 -21.28 -18.83
CA TRP A 181 5.91 -21.13 -18.43
C TRP A 181 5.05 -22.31 -18.94
N THR A 182 5.57 -23.53 -18.80
CA THR A 182 4.83 -24.81 -18.70
C THR A 182 5.51 -25.64 -17.63
#